data_AF-A0A537UKB9-F1
#
_entry.id   AF-A0A537UKB9-F1
#
_cell.length_a   1.000
_cell.length_b   1.000
_cell.length_c   1.000
_cell.angle_alpha   90.00
_cell.angle_beta   90.00
_cell.angle_gamma   90.00
#
_symmetry.space_group_name_H-M   'P 1'
#
loop_
_entity.id
_entity.type
_entity.pdbx_description
1 polymer ?
#
loop_
_entity_poly.entity_id
_entity_poly.type
_entity_poly.pdbx_seq_one_letter_code
_entity_poly.pdbx_strand_id
1 'polypeptide(L)' 'MVNKITWQKAGHVTEPGRYMFTFGWLTVTAEDLAVWEQFPNAAFTLVQTATATDAGEEFRLGAFELQENPPLNEK' A
#
# COMPACT_ATOMS: atom_id res chain seq x y z
N MET A 1 14.52 -0.49 -6.97
CA MET A 1 13.09 -0.45 -7.36
C MET A 1 12.27 -0.42 -6.10
N VAL A 2 11.56 0.68 -5.83
CA VAL A 2 10.77 0.83 -4.60
C VAL A 2 9.35 0.38 -4.93
N ASN A 3 8.93 -0.78 -4.43
CA ASN A 3 7.60 -1.35 -4.68
C ASN A 3 6.55 -0.62 -3.83
N LYS A 4 6.27 0.64 -4.16
CA LYS A 4 5.22 1.44 -3.52
C LYS A 4 3.90 1.33 -4.27
N ILE A 5 2.80 1.26 -3.52
CA ILE A 5 1.44 1.18 -4.03
C ILE A 5 0.59 2.31 -3.44
N THR A 6 -0.05 3.07 -4.32
CA THR A 6 -1.02 4.11 -3.96
C THR A 6 -2.43 3.53 -3.98
N TRP A 7 -3.40 4.24 -3.41
CA TRP A 7 -4.79 3.78 -3.38
C TRP A 7 -5.35 3.46 -4.77
N GLN A 8 -5.04 4.32 -5.75
CA GLN A 8 -5.43 4.09 -7.15
C GLN A 8 -4.81 2.83 -7.74
N LYS A 9 -3.55 2.54 -7.39
CA LYS A 9 -2.81 1.39 -7.88
C LYS A 9 -3.21 0.08 -7.17
N ALA A 10 -3.73 0.18 -5.96
CA ALA A 10 -4.40 -0.91 -5.25
C ALA A 10 -5.79 -1.22 -5.84
N GLY A 11 -6.33 -0.36 -6.72
CA GLY A 11 -7.63 -0.55 -7.36
C GLY A 11 -8.79 0.04 -6.57
N HIS A 12 -8.57 1.12 -5.80
CA HIS A 12 -9.60 1.74 -4.97
C HIS A 12 -10.27 0.75 -4.01
N VAL A 13 -9.46 -0.06 -3.34
CA VAL A 13 -9.95 -0.95 -2.28
C VAL A 13 -10.66 -0.13 -1.20
N THR A 14 -11.86 -0.53 -0.84
CA THR A 14 -12.68 0.13 0.20
C THR A 14 -12.90 -0.76 1.41
N GLU A 15 -12.48 -2.01 1.34
CA GLU A 15 -12.69 -3.01 2.39
C GLU A 15 -11.36 -3.62 2.82
N PRO A 16 -11.15 -3.85 4.12
CA PRO A 16 -9.95 -4.53 4.59
C PRO A 16 -10.02 -5.99 4.17
N GLY A 17 -8.96 -6.49 3.55
CA GLY A 17 -8.98 -7.83 2.99
C GLY A 17 -7.71 -8.18 2.21
N ARG A 18 -7.72 -9.40 1.67
CA ARG A 18 -6.63 -9.94 0.86
C ARG A 18 -7.02 -9.86 -0.61
N TYR A 19 -6.31 -9.04 -1.36
CA TYR A 19 -6.53 -8.78 -2.78
C TYR A 19 -5.48 -9.49 -3.63
N MET A 20 -5.86 -9.95 -4.82
CA MET A 20 -4.90 -10.57 -5.73
C MET A 20 -4.09 -9.48 -6.43
N PHE A 21 -2.78 -9.52 -6.25
CA PHE A 21 -1.82 -8.59 -6.86
C PHE A 21 -1.01 -9.33 -7.92
N THR A 22 -0.39 -8.61 -8.85
CA THR A 22 0.23 -9.15 -10.08
C THR A 22 1.10 -10.41 -9.90
N PHE A 23 1.72 -10.59 -8.73
CA PHE A 23 2.61 -11.72 -8.42
C PHE A 23 2.29 -12.42 -7.09
N GLY A 24 1.12 -12.18 -6.51
CA GLY A 24 0.79 -12.75 -5.21
C GLY A 24 -0.44 -12.13 -4.58
N TRP A 25 -0.44 -12.05 -3.26
CA TRP A 25 -1.58 -11.55 -2.49
C TRP A 25 -1.19 -10.29 -1.74
N LEU A 26 -2.02 -9.26 -1.82
CA LEU A 26 -1.88 -8.01 -1.09
C LEU A 26 -2.88 -7.94 0.04
N THR A 27 -2.39 -7.94 1.27
CA THR A 27 -3.20 -7.73 2.46
C THR A 27 -3.31 -6.24 2.78
N VAL A 28 -4.54 -5.76 2.78
CA VAL A 28 -4.94 -4.40 3.14
C VAL A 28 -5.69 -4.46 4.46
N THR A 29 -5.24 -3.70 5.45
CA THR A 29 -5.90 -3.62 6.76
C THR A 29 -6.83 -2.41 6.86
N ALA A 30 -7.69 -2.39 7.88
CA ALA A 30 -8.56 -1.25 8.14
C ALA A 30 -7.75 0.02 8.48
N GLU A 31 -6.58 -0.15 9.09
CA GLU A 31 -5.65 0.95 9.39
C GLU A 31 -5.09 1.56 8.11
N ASP A 32 -4.73 0.74 7.13
CA ASP A 32 -4.22 1.22 5.83
C ASP A 32 -5.31 1.99 5.06
N LEU A 33 -6.55 1.51 5.11
CA LEU A 33 -7.70 2.21 4.51
C LEU A 33 -7.94 3.57 5.16
N ALA A 34 -7.88 3.66 6.48
CA ALA A 34 -8.04 4.92 7.19
C ALA A 34 -6.97 5.96 6.82
N VAL A 35 -5.75 5.51 6.47
CA VAL A 35 -4.71 6.39 5.91
C VAL A 35 -5.06 6.83 4.51
N TRP A 36 -5.56 5.94 3.63
CA TRP A 36 -5.98 6.33 2.28
C TRP A 36 -7.21 7.24 2.27
N GLU A 37 -8.14 7.06 3.19
CA GLU A 37 -9.29 7.95 3.36
C GLU A 37 -8.86 9.35 3.79
N GLN A 38 -7.89 9.47 4.69
CA GLN A 38 -7.33 10.76 5.10
C GLN A 38 -6.38 11.36 4.05
N PHE A 39 -5.61 10.51 3.38
CA PHE A 39 -4.56 10.85 2.45
C PHE A 39 -4.66 9.99 1.18
N PRO A 40 -5.48 10.42 0.19
CA PRO A 40 -5.65 9.66 -1.05
C PRO A 40 -4.36 9.53 -1.87
N ASN A 41 -3.36 10.38 -1.59
CA ASN A 41 -2.03 10.38 -2.20
C ASN A 41 -1.00 9.54 -1.42
N ALA A 42 -1.40 8.86 -0.35
CA ALA A 42 -0.49 8.02 0.42
C ALA A 42 -0.02 6.81 -0.40
N ALA A 43 1.30 6.59 -0.39
CA ALA A 43 1.96 5.49 -1.05
C ALA A 43 2.50 4.52 0.00
N PHE A 44 1.95 3.32 0.05
CA PHE A 44 2.40 2.26 0.94
C PHE A 44 3.53 1.47 0.34
N THR A 45 4.53 1.14 1.15
CA THR A 45 5.59 0.22 0.74
C THR A 45 5.08 -1.21 0.84
N LEU A 46 5.22 -1.97 -0.24
CA LEU A 46 4.90 -3.40 -0.25
C LEU A 46 5.99 -4.15 0.52
N VAL A 47 5.60 -4.71 1.67
CA VAL A 47 6.46 -5.56 2.50
C VAL A 47 6.06 -7.00 2.25
N GLN A 48 6.99 -7.77 1.70
CA GLN A 48 6.81 -9.21 1.57
C GLN A 48 6.82 -9.83 2.97
N THR A 49 5.77 -10.58 3.28
CA THR A 49 5.68 -11.37 4.50
C THR A 49 6.28 -12.75 4.21
N ALA A 50 7.10 -13.27 5.12
CA ALA A 50 7.81 -14.54 4.94
C ALA A 50 6.87 -15.77 4.96
N THR A 51 5.60 -15.57 5.26
CA THR A 51 4.52 -16.54 5.05
C THR A 51 4.25 -16.67 3.54
N ALA A 52 5.17 -17.30 2.83
CA ALA A 52 4.85 -17.93 1.56
C ALA A 52 3.99 -19.16 1.88
N THR A 53 2.66 -18.98 1.93
CA THR A 53 1.77 -20.12 1.85
C THR A 53 1.87 -20.73 0.44
N ASP A 54 1.53 -22.02 0.30
CA ASP A 54 1.54 -22.76 -0.98
C ASP A 54 0.73 -22.08 -2.11
N ALA A 55 -0.04 -21.03 -1.77
CA ALA A 55 -0.88 -20.22 -2.65
C ALA A 55 -0.20 -18.93 -3.21
N GLY A 56 1.09 -18.69 -2.96
CA GLY A 56 1.87 -17.58 -3.52
C GLY A 56 2.45 -16.61 -2.49
N GLU A 57 3.24 -15.63 -2.96
CA GLU A 57 3.88 -14.62 -2.11
C GLU A 57 2.84 -13.69 -1.48
N GLU A 58 2.84 -13.55 -0.15
CA GLU A 58 1.95 -12.64 0.57
C GLU A 58 2.67 -11.34 0.88
N PHE A 59 2.17 -10.24 0.32
CA PHE A 59 2.60 -8.87 0.55
C PHE A 59 1.61 -8.18 1.48
N ARG A 60 2.10 -7.36 2.41
CA ARG A 60 1.28 -6.43 3.18
C ARG A 60 1.71 -4.99 2.91
N LEU A 61 0.78 -4.08 3.18
CA LEU A 61 1.08 -2.66 3.26
C LEU A 61 1.93 -2.41 4.53
N GLY A 62 3.16 -1.92 4.32
CA GLY A 62 4.09 -1.57 5.38
C GLY A 62 4.11 -0.08 5.63
N ALA A 63 5.30 0.51 5.71
CA ALA A 63 5.45 1.95 5.88
C ALA A 63 4.78 2.72 4.73
N PHE A 64 3.89 3.65 5.07
CA PHE A 64 3.33 4.60 4.13
C PHE A 64 4.15 5.88 4.10
N GLU A 65 4.20 6.47 2.92
CA GLU A 65 4.73 7.80 2.71
C GLU A 65 3.62 8.67 2.16
N LEU A 66 3.46 9.83 2.76
CA LEU A 66 2.66 10.89 2.18
C LEU A 66 3.56 11.58 1.16
N GLN A 67 3.12 11.63 -0.10
CA GLN A 67 3.76 12.51 -1.06
C GLN A 67 3.37 13.95 -0.70
N GLU A 68 3.93 14.44 0.40
CA GLU A 68 3.85 15.83 0.79
C GLU A 68 4.55 16.59 -0.32
N ASN A 69 3.80 17.43 -1.03
CA ASN A 69 4.34 18.39 -1.98
C ASN A 69 5.59 19.02 -1.33
N PRO A 70 6.78 19.00 -1.98
CA PRO A 70 8.01 19.48 -1.34
C PRO A 70 7.76 20.87 -0.75
N PRO A 71 8.35 21.19 0.42
CA PRO A 71 8.19 22.51 1.02
C PRO A 71 8.50 23.55 -0.04
N LEU A 72 7.49 24.37 -0.32
CA LEU A 72 7.52 25.42 -1.31
C LEU A 72 8.69 26.35 -0.99
N ASN A 73 9.75 26.26 -1.80
CA ASN A 73 10.75 27.29 -2.03
C ASN A 73 11.32 28.01 -0.78
N GLU A 74 12.50 27.60 -0.33
CA GLU A 74 13.40 28.54 0.35
C GLU A 74 13.77 29.67 -0.64
N LYS A 75 13.47 30.90 -0.26
CA LYS A 75 13.62 32.14 -1.03
C LYS A 75 15.05 32.68 -0.92
#